data_AF-A0A6I5ZL19-F1
#
_entry.id   AF-A0A6I5ZL19-F1
#
_cell.length_a   1.000
_cell.length_b   1.000
_cell.length_c   1.000
_cell.angle_alpha   90.00
_cell.angle_beta   90.00
_cell.angle_gamma   90.00
#
_symmetry.space_group_name_H-M   'P 1'
#
loop_
_entity.id
_entity.type
_entity.pdbx_description
1 polymer ?
#
loop_
_entity_poly.entity_id
_entity_poly.type
_entity_poly.pdbx_seq_one_letter_code
_entity_poly.pdbx_strand_id
1 'polypeptide(L)'
;MNSVPSSPLPPMLARKWADTAALRTTQWGLITSAQFQQHGVTRSDQLRLRNAGLLIPVANGVMRETERAGEGVLAAAQLAWVSAVRDLTPAQRLSAPHPDCVVTGTTALAVHGLGWPGEGLPQLAITRPRTTGGRTTTTTRYLYRASALSWDDVVILDGLPVFTPSAAIRDLGQDNRGHLVDDLAGYFAGVAVVAADRADRESIVAAIAACGARLRPVVCDVRTILDRVFRKAGVAEDLLAATIWGGLWQRRFTADRAHHVVATALSVALDAIAGRTAADPAAALTRLFERNGAARKCVVPDCDWWAVEQNRCSAHAMQRRRERVLSDPSCPGASTTATPRRSGHGWWGHLDDDGETIACHECGERFRALTRTHLETHDLTAREYKQRHGIEQRIGLVSTEVRELRQHLVATNPRFSERFRRNPDEPRLADLPPAFENRSH
;
A
#
# COMPACT_ATOMS: atom_id res chain seq x y z
N MET A 1 6.49 -39.33 -38.89
CA MET A 1 5.15 -39.80 -39.33
C MET A 1 4.44 -38.64 -40.02
N ASN A 2 4.38 -38.73 -41.35
CA ASN A 2 3.65 -37.95 -42.36
C ASN A 2 3.06 -36.57 -41.96
N SER A 3 3.75 -35.49 -42.35
CA SER A 3 3.13 -34.18 -42.53
C SER A 3 2.87 -33.97 -44.03
N VAL A 4 1.59 -34.08 -44.39
CA VAL A 4 0.99 -33.80 -45.70
C VAL A 4 1.45 -32.43 -46.23
N PRO A 5 1.67 -32.24 -47.54
CA PRO A 5 1.99 -30.94 -48.10
C PRO A 5 0.89 -29.94 -47.76
N SER A 6 1.25 -28.88 -47.03
CA SER A 6 0.38 -27.74 -46.76
C SER A 6 -0.10 -27.20 -48.11
N SER A 7 -1.38 -27.41 -48.46
CA SER A 7 -1.95 -26.76 -49.64
C SER A 7 -1.63 -25.27 -49.55
N PRO A 8 -1.06 -24.66 -50.60
CA PRO A 8 -0.72 -23.25 -50.59
C PRO A 8 -1.98 -22.45 -50.26
N LEU A 9 -1.84 -21.47 -49.37
CA LEU A 9 -2.95 -20.60 -49.03
C LEU A 9 -3.55 -20.02 -50.32
N PRO A 10 -4.89 -19.92 -50.44
CA PRO A 10 -5.51 -19.22 -51.55
C PRO A 10 -4.88 -17.81 -51.70
N PRO A 11 -4.57 -17.33 -52.92
CA PRO A 11 -3.82 -16.09 -53.13
C PRO A 11 -4.40 -14.87 -52.39
N MET A 12 -5.73 -14.77 -52.33
CA MET A 12 -6.43 -13.73 -51.57
C MET A 12 -6.24 -13.86 -50.05
N LEU A 13 -6.23 -15.07 -49.51
CA LEU A 13 -5.96 -15.31 -48.09
C LEU A 13 -4.49 -15.03 -47.77
N ALA A 14 -3.55 -15.43 -48.64
CA ALA A 14 -2.13 -15.11 -48.49
C ALA A 14 -1.90 -13.59 -48.45
N ARG A 15 -2.58 -12.83 -49.32
CA ARG A 15 -2.52 -11.36 -49.31
C ARG A 15 -3.07 -10.77 -48.02
N LYS A 16 -4.29 -11.14 -47.61
CA LYS A 16 -4.87 -10.66 -46.34
C LYS A 16 -4.00 -11.00 -45.12
N TRP A 17 -3.37 -12.18 -45.12
CA TRP A 17 -2.41 -12.57 -44.09
C TRP A 17 -1.17 -11.65 -44.08
N ALA A 18 -0.62 -11.36 -45.25
CA ALA A 18 0.51 -10.43 -45.42
C ALA A 18 0.13 -9.00 -44.98
N ASP A 19 -1.08 -8.53 -45.30
CA ASP A 19 -1.57 -7.20 -44.92
C ASP A 19 -1.65 -7.01 -43.38
N THR A 20 -1.77 -8.09 -42.62
CA THR A 20 -1.74 -8.06 -41.13
C THR A 20 -0.34 -8.14 -40.53
N ALA A 21 0.71 -8.34 -41.33
CA ALA A 21 2.07 -8.59 -40.82
C ALA A 21 2.62 -7.42 -39.99
N ALA A 22 2.34 -6.18 -40.36
CA ALA A 22 2.77 -4.99 -39.61
C ALA A 22 2.11 -4.94 -38.21
N LEU A 23 0.82 -5.24 -38.13
CA LEU A 23 0.09 -5.30 -36.84
C LEU A 23 0.61 -6.45 -35.98
N ARG A 24 0.82 -7.63 -36.57
CA ARG A 24 1.38 -8.78 -35.85
C ARG A 24 2.79 -8.48 -35.35
N THR A 25 3.63 -7.82 -36.15
CA THR A 25 4.99 -7.44 -35.75
C THR A 25 5.01 -6.50 -34.54
N THR A 26 4.17 -5.45 -34.57
CA THR A 26 4.05 -4.48 -33.46
C THR A 26 3.37 -5.06 -32.22
N GLN A 27 2.64 -6.17 -32.37
CA GLN A 27 1.93 -6.85 -31.29
C GLN A 27 2.54 -8.23 -30.98
N TRP A 28 3.87 -8.37 -31.16
CA TRP A 28 4.65 -9.54 -30.75
C TRP A 28 4.23 -10.88 -31.38
N GLY A 29 3.66 -10.84 -32.58
CA GLY A 29 3.05 -11.97 -33.29
C GLY A 29 1.67 -12.37 -32.77
N LEU A 30 1.12 -11.61 -31.82
CA LEU A 30 -0.25 -11.77 -31.34
C LEU A 30 -1.21 -11.00 -32.23
N ILE A 31 -2.40 -11.56 -32.39
CA ILE A 31 -3.50 -10.92 -33.10
C ILE A 31 -4.82 -11.50 -32.63
N THR A 32 -5.82 -10.64 -32.50
CA THR A 32 -7.14 -11.08 -32.05
C THR A 32 -8.03 -11.47 -33.23
N SER A 33 -9.02 -12.32 -32.97
CA SER A 33 -10.05 -12.61 -33.97
C SER A 33 -10.80 -11.36 -34.42
N ALA A 34 -10.95 -10.35 -33.57
CA ALA A 34 -11.61 -9.09 -33.89
C ALA A 34 -10.74 -8.21 -34.82
N GLN A 35 -9.44 -8.09 -34.52
CA GLN A 35 -8.48 -7.40 -35.39
C GLN A 35 -8.41 -8.08 -36.77
N PHE A 36 -8.39 -9.41 -36.84
CA PHE A 36 -8.47 -10.11 -38.13
C PHE A 36 -9.72 -9.77 -38.93
N GLN A 37 -10.89 -9.72 -38.28
CA GLN A 37 -12.13 -9.36 -38.93
C GLN A 37 -12.11 -7.92 -39.47
N GLN A 38 -11.51 -6.98 -38.74
CA GLN A 38 -11.29 -5.61 -39.22
C GLN A 38 -10.39 -5.55 -40.47
N HIS A 39 -9.47 -6.50 -40.62
CA HIS A 39 -8.65 -6.68 -41.82
C HIS A 39 -9.28 -7.61 -42.87
N GLY A 40 -10.57 -7.93 -42.75
CA GLY A 40 -11.30 -8.75 -43.73
C GLY A 40 -10.95 -10.24 -43.71
N VAL A 41 -10.24 -10.73 -42.69
CA VAL A 41 -9.92 -12.15 -42.47
C VAL A 41 -11.06 -12.81 -41.68
N THR A 42 -11.86 -13.61 -42.37
CA THR A 42 -13.07 -14.23 -41.81
C THR A 42 -12.74 -15.34 -40.80
N ARG A 43 -13.72 -15.84 -40.04
CA ARG A 43 -13.49 -16.99 -39.14
C ARG A 43 -13.05 -18.26 -39.90
N SER A 44 -13.57 -18.47 -41.11
CA SER A 44 -13.18 -19.58 -41.98
C SER A 44 -11.74 -19.42 -42.46
N ASP A 45 -11.32 -18.19 -42.79
CA ASP A 45 -9.93 -17.87 -43.12
C ASP A 45 -8.99 -18.13 -41.92
N GLN A 46 -9.38 -17.70 -40.72
CA GLN A 46 -8.65 -17.97 -39.48
C GLN A 46 -8.47 -19.47 -39.25
N LEU A 47 -9.51 -20.29 -39.46
CA LEU A 47 -9.41 -21.75 -39.37
C LEU A 47 -8.42 -22.31 -40.40
N ARG A 48 -8.43 -21.82 -41.64
CA ARG A 48 -7.48 -22.23 -42.68
C ARG A 48 -6.04 -21.88 -42.32
N LEU A 49 -5.79 -20.69 -41.78
CA LEU A 49 -4.47 -20.27 -41.32
C LEU A 49 -3.95 -21.17 -40.18
N ARG A 50 -4.81 -21.58 -39.25
CA ARG A 50 -4.45 -22.55 -38.19
C ARG A 50 -4.18 -23.95 -38.75
N ASN A 51 -5.03 -24.44 -39.65
CA ASN A 51 -4.85 -25.74 -40.27
C ASN A 51 -3.58 -25.79 -41.14
N ALA A 52 -3.16 -24.65 -41.69
CA ALA A 52 -1.89 -24.49 -42.38
C ALA A 52 -0.68 -24.33 -41.43
N GLY A 53 -0.90 -24.35 -40.11
CA GLY A 53 0.16 -24.27 -39.10
C GLY A 53 0.75 -22.86 -38.90
N LEU A 54 0.14 -21.81 -39.46
CA LEU A 54 0.65 -20.43 -39.35
C LEU A 54 0.23 -19.73 -38.06
N LEU A 55 -0.84 -20.20 -37.42
CA LEU A 55 -1.41 -19.64 -36.20
C LEU A 55 -1.75 -20.72 -35.19
N ILE A 56 -1.55 -20.40 -33.91
CA ILE A 56 -2.01 -21.19 -32.78
C ILE A 56 -2.89 -20.35 -31.84
N PRO A 57 -3.97 -20.90 -31.28
CA PRO A 57 -4.76 -20.22 -30.25
C PRO A 57 -3.96 -20.16 -28.94
N VAL A 58 -3.94 -19.00 -28.28
CA VAL A 58 -3.21 -18.80 -27.01
C VAL A 58 -4.11 -18.30 -25.88
N ALA A 59 -5.23 -17.65 -26.21
CA ALA A 59 -6.26 -17.26 -25.26
C ALA A 59 -7.61 -17.12 -25.97
N ASN A 60 -8.68 -16.86 -25.22
CA ASN A 60 -10.00 -16.65 -25.78
C ASN A 60 -10.00 -15.47 -26.78
N GLY A 61 -10.13 -15.79 -28.07
CA GLY A 61 -10.14 -14.82 -29.16
C GLY A 61 -8.77 -14.22 -29.50
N VAL A 62 -7.66 -14.77 -28.97
CA VAL A 62 -6.28 -14.34 -29.25
C VAL A 62 -5.48 -15.49 -29.84
N MET A 63 -4.80 -15.22 -30.95
CA MET A 63 -3.95 -16.16 -31.67
C MET A 63 -2.53 -15.62 -31.76
N ARG A 64 -1.57 -16.52 -31.99
CA ARG A 64 -0.15 -16.22 -32.11
C ARG A 64 0.41 -16.89 -33.36
N GLU A 65 1.35 -16.22 -34.02
CA GLU A 65 2.20 -16.84 -35.06
C GLU A 65 2.98 -18.02 -34.49
N THR A 66 2.92 -19.17 -35.16
CA THR A 66 3.61 -20.38 -34.69
C THR A 66 5.13 -20.18 -34.57
N GLU A 67 5.74 -19.38 -35.44
CA GLU A 67 7.18 -19.11 -35.45
C GLU A 67 7.66 -18.22 -34.30
N ARG A 68 6.74 -17.52 -33.61
CA ARG A 68 7.10 -16.68 -32.46
C ARG A 68 6.84 -17.42 -31.16
N ALA A 69 7.90 -17.87 -30.51
CA ALA A 69 7.85 -18.34 -29.13
C ALA A 69 7.45 -17.20 -28.18
N GLY A 70 6.70 -17.54 -27.13
CA GLY A 70 6.14 -16.60 -26.17
C GLY A 70 6.29 -17.21 -24.79
N GLU A 71 7.46 -17.05 -24.21
CA GLU A 71 7.83 -17.61 -22.92
C GLU A 71 8.29 -16.52 -21.95
N GLY A 72 8.14 -16.78 -20.66
CA GLY A 72 8.52 -15.85 -19.60
C GLY A 72 7.48 -14.78 -19.29
N VAL A 73 7.82 -13.93 -18.32
CA VAL A 73 6.92 -12.95 -17.71
C VAL A 73 6.48 -11.88 -18.71
N LEU A 74 7.40 -11.41 -19.55
CA LEU A 74 7.11 -10.40 -20.56
C LEU A 74 6.08 -10.91 -21.58
N ALA A 75 6.27 -12.12 -22.13
CA ALA A 75 5.33 -12.71 -23.08
C ALA A 75 3.94 -12.95 -22.45
N ALA A 76 3.90 -13.39 -21.19
CA ALA A 76 2.64 -13.54 -20.46
C ALA A 76 1.93 -12.18 -20.25
N ALA A 77 2.68 -11.12 -19.93
CA ALA A 77 2.15 -9.77 -19.78
C ALA A 77 1.66 -9.17 -21.11
N GLN A 78 2.38 -9.40 -22.21
CA GLN A 78 1.96 -9.02 -23.57
C GLN A 78 0.64 -9.72 -23.94
N LEU A 79 0.54 -11.03 -23.72
CA LEU A 79 -0.70 -11.78 -23.96
C LEU A 79 -1.86 -11.27 -23.11
N ALA A 80 -1.62 -10.99 -21.83
CA ALA A 80 -2.61 -10.42 -20.93
C ALA A 80 -3.12 -9.05 -21.44
N TRP A 81 -2.21 -8.17 -21.84
CA TRP A 81 -2.53 -6.83 -22.32
C TRP A 81 -3.34 -6.85 -23.64
N VAL A 82 -2.99 -7.74 -24.58
CA VAL A 82 -3.76 -7.96 -25.81
C VAL A 82 -5.12 -8.60 -25.51
N SER A 83 -5.19 -9.50 -24.54
CA SER A 83 -6.45 -10.15 -24.15
C SER A 83 -7.44 -9.19 -23.49
N ALA A 84 -6.95 -8.13 -22.85
CA ALA A 84 -7.77 -7.16 -22.11
C ALA A 84 -8.66 -6.30 -23.02
N VAL A 85 -8.10 -5.86 -24.15
CA VAL A 85 -8.77 -5.01 -25.15
C VAL A 85 -8.46 -5.57 -26.54
N ARG A 86 -9.45 -6.24 -27.13
CA ARG A 86 -9.24 -7.09 -28.31
C ARG A 86 -9.52 -6.38 -29.64
N ASP A 87 -10.23 -5.27 -29.60
CA ASP A 87 -10.77 -4.55 -30.75
C ASP A 87 -9.92 -3.33 -31.16
N LEU A 88 -8.97 -2.93 -30.34
CA LEU A 88 -8.04 -1.83 -30.61
C LEU A 88 -6.64 -2.36 -30.93
N THR A 89 -5.94 -1.66 -31.81
CA THR A 89 -4.53 -1.89 -32.13
C THR A 89 -3.60 -1.26 -31.09
N PRO A 90 -2.33 -1.71 -30.97
CA PRO A 90 -1.37 -1.07 -30.06
C PRO A 90 -1.23 0.43 -30.30
N ALA A 91 -1.14 0.86 -31.56
CA ALA A 91 -1.01 2.28 -31.92
C ALA A 91 -2.18 3.12 -31.40
N GLN A 92 -3.43 2.65 -31.59
CA GLN A 92 -4.61 3.35 -31.09
C GLN A 92 -4.59 3.49 -29.56
N ARG A 93 -4.23 2.42 -28.86
CA ARG A 93 -4.21 2.38 -27.40
C ARG A 93 -3.12 3.28 -26.82
N LEU A 94 -1.92 3.27 -27.40
CA LEU A 94 -0.80 4.10 -26.97
C LEU A 94 -1.01 5.59 -27.30
N SER A 95 -1.81 5.91 -28.31
CA SER A 95 -2.18 7.29 -28.65
C SER A 95 -3.30 7.89 -27.79
N ALA A 96 -3.97 7.08 -26.96
CA ALA A 96 -5.08 7.54 -26.16
C ALA A 96 -4.61 8.55 -25.09
N PRO A 97 -5.44 9.55 -24.70
CA PRO A 97 -5.05 10.54 -23.69
C PRO A 97 -4.67 9.92 -22.33
N HIS A 98 -5.25 8.77 -22.02
CA HIS A 98 -4.97 8.00 -20.80
C HIS A 98 -4.82 6.52 -21.17
N PRO A 99 -3.94 5.77 -20.49
CA PRO A 99 -3.87 4.32 -20.65
C PRO A 99 -5.20 3.65 -20.30
N ASP A 100 -5.61 2.68 -21.13
CA ASP A 100 -6.79 1.86 -20.88
C ASP A 100 -6.50 0.74 -19.87
N CYS A 101 -5.35 0.07 -20.02
CA CYS A 101 -4.77 -0.80 -19.02
C CYS A 101 -3.24 -0.84 -19.09
N VAL A 102 -2.61 -1.07 -17.94
CA VAL A 102 -1.15 -1.03 -17.77
C VAL A 102 -0.70 -2.23 -16.94
N VAL A 103 0.44 -2.83 -17.27
CA VAL A 103 1.03 -3.91 -16.45
C VAL A 103 1.50 -3.33 -15.11
N THR A 104 1.15 -4.00 -14.01
CA THR A 104 1.38 -3.48 -12.65
C THR A 104 1.88 -4.55 -11.66
N GLY A 105 2.15 -4.12 -10.43
CA GLY A 105 2.48 -4.94 -9.27
C GLY A 105 3.69 -5.85 -9.49
N THR A 106 3.58 -7.12 -9.09
CA THR A 106 4.71 -8.06 -9.20
C THR A 106 5.07 -8.39 -10.65
N THR A 107 4.08 -8.35 -11.56
CA THR A 107 4.34 -8.56 -12.99
C THR A 107 5.17 -7.43 -13.58
N ALA A 108 4.84 -6.17 -13.26
CA ALA A 108 5.62 -5.02 -13.72
C ALA A 108 7.05 -5.07 -13.17
N LEU A 109 7.21 -5.31 -11.86
CA LEU A 109 8.53 -5.38 -11.24
C LEU A 109 9.39 -6.50 -11.81
N ALA A 110 8.79 -7.65 -12.13
CA ALA A 110 9.49 -8.74 -12.81
C ALA A 110 9.89 -8.39 -14.25
N VAL A 111 9.02 -7.71 -15.02
CA VAL A 111 9.37 -7.20 -16.36
C VAL A 111 10.51 -6.19 -16.31
N HIS A 112 10.60 -5.38 -15.25
CA HIS A 112 11.72 -4.45 -14.99
C HIS A 112 13.02 -5.13 -14.51
N GLY A 113 12.98 -6.45 -14.27
CA GLY A 113 14.10 -7.21 -13.71
C GLY A 113 14.38 -6.93 -12.22
N LEU A 114 13.41 -6.36 -11.49
CA LEU A 114 13.56 -5.94 -10.09
C LEU A 114 13.02 -6.95 -9.08
N GLY A 115 12.18 -7.88 -9.50
CA GLY A 115 11.58 -8.89 -8.63
C GLY A 115 11.21 -10.15 -9.40
N TRP A 116 10.64 -11.12 -8.70
CA TRP A 116 10.06 -12.29 -9.33
C TRP A 116 8.58 -12.06 -9.64
N PRO A 117 8.02 -12.73 -10.67
CA PRO A 117 6.58 -12.74 -10.88
C PRO A 117 5.92 -13.36 -9.65
N GLY A 118 4.85 -12.73 -9.14
CA GLY A 118 4.04 -13.33 -8.08
C GLY A 118 3.31 -14.59 -8.57
N GLU A 119 2.79 -15.39 -7.64
CA GLU A 119 2.01 -16.57 -8.01
C GLU A 119 0.70 -16.19 -8.74
N GLY A 120 0.47 -16.85 -9.87
CA GLY A 120 -0.76 -16.74 -10.65
C GLY A 120 -0.65 -15.83 -11.87
N LEU A 121 -1.77 -15.20 -12.23
CA LEU A 121 -1.92 -14.51 -13.51
C LEU A 121 -1.22 -13.15 -13.54
N PRO A 122 -0.72 -12.71 -14.70
CA PRO A 122 -0.23 -11.36 -14.94
C PRO A 122 -1.20 -10.30 -14.42
N GLN A 123 -0.67 -9.27 -13.77
CA GLN A 123 -1.44 -8.21 -13.13
C GLN A 123 -1.55 -7.00 -14.07
N LEU A 124 -2.79 -6.59 -14.37
CA LEU A 124 -3.07 -5.36 -15.13
C LEU A 124 -3.89 -4.39 -14.30
N ALA A 125 -3.42 -3.15 -14.19
CA ALA A 125 -4.20 -2.03 -13.70
C ALA A 125 -5.22 -1.60 -14.77
N ILE A 126 -6.47 -1.39 -14.39
CA ILE A 126 -7.54 -0.91 -15.27
C ILE A 126 -8.46 0.05 -14.51
N THR A 127 -8.88 1.14 -15.14
CA THR A 127 -9.90 2.03 -14.58
C THR A 127 -11.25 1.32 -14.59
N ARG A 128 -11.99 1.31 -13.46
CA ARG A 128 -13.30 0.60 -13.40
C ARG A 128 -14.22 1.02 -14.56
N PRO A 129 -14.80 0.07 -15.32
CA PRO A 129 -15.96 0.39 -16.14
C PRO A 129 -17.14 0.73 -15.22
N ARG A 130 -17.99 1.68 -15.61
CA ARG A 130 -19.22 2.08 -14.90
C ARG A 130 -20.24 0.95 -14.73
N THR A 131 -20.04 -0.22 -15.35
CA THR A 131 -20.97 -1.34 -15.35
C THR A 131 -20.34 -2.59 -14.76
N THR A 132 -20.99 -3.07 -13.70
CA THR A 132 -20.64 -4.20 -12.84
C THR A 132 -20.72 -5.52 -13.61
N GLY A 133 -19.58 -5.98 -14.11
CA GLY A 133 -19.39 -7.35 -14.57
C GLY A 133 -17.93 -7.70 -14.34
N GLY A 134 -17.64 -8.45 -13.27
CA GLY A 134 -16.28 -8.87 -12.96
C GLY A 134 -15.68 -9.57 -14.17
N ARG A 135 -14.58 -9.03 -14.71
CA ARG A 135 -13.81 -9.69 -15.76
C ARG A 135 -13.00 -10.80 -15.10
N THR A 136 -13.62 -11.92 -14.75
CA THR A 136 -12.86 -13.12 -14.39
C THR A 136 -12.26 -13.65 -15.68
N THR A 137 -10.95 -13.48 -15.87
CA THR A 137 -10.24 -14.02 -17.04
C THR A 137 -9.19 -15.01 -16.60
N THR A 138 -8.98 -16.06 -17.39
CA THR A 138 -7.94 -17.08 -17.18
C THR A 138 -6.54 -16.60 -17.57
N THR A 139 -6.41 -15.43 -18.20
CA THR A 139 -5.13 -14.89 -18.68
C THR A 139 -4.58 -13.75 -17.85
N THR A 140 -5.42 -13.06 -17.08
CA THR A 140 -5.07 -11.81 -16.41
C THR A 140 -5.81 -11.68 -15.09
N ARG A 141 -5.11 -11.14 -14.09
CA ARG A 141 -5.71 -10.61 -12.86
C ARG A 141 -5.84 -9.09 -12.99
N TYR A 142 -7.07 -8.59 -13.08
CA TYR A 142 -7.33 -7.16 -13.15
C TYR A 142 -7.30 -6.52 -11.76
N LEU A 143 -6.52 -5.45 -11.63
CA LEU A 143 -6.50 -4.60 -10.45
C LEU A 143 -7.21 -3.29 -10.78
N TYR A 144 -8.42 -3.13 -10.25
CA TYR A 144 -9.28 -2.01 -10.58
C TYR A 144 -8.87 -0.71 -9.87
N ARG A 145 -8.82 0.40 -10.61
CA ARG A 145 -8.52 1.74 -10.09
C ARG A 145 -9.75 2.63 -10.12
N ALA A 146 -9.85 3.47 -9.09
CA ALA A 146 -10.93 4.45 -8.96
C ALA A 146 -10.66 5.70 -9.82
N SER A 147 -9.39 6.07 -9.96
CA SER A 147 -8.94 7.18 -10.81
C SER A 147 -8.45 6.65 -12.17
N ALA A 148 -8.49 7.53 -13.18
CA ALA A 148 -7.87 7.25 -14.47
C ALA A 148 -6.36 7.00 -14.30
N LEU A 149 -5.82 6.11 -15.14
CA LEU A 149 -4.38 5.87 -15.22
C LEU A 149 -3.70 7.09 -15.87
N SER A 150 -2.47 7.41 -15.46
CA SER A 150 -1.67 8.48 -16.08
C SER A 150 -0.51 7.88 -16.85
N TRP A 151 -0.16 8.48 -18.00
CA TRP A 151 1.06 8.15 -18.73
C TRP A 151 2.33 8.54 -17.96
N ASP A 152 2.26 9.47 -16.99
CA ASP A 152 3.41 9.87 -16.16
C ASP A 152 3.94 8.71 -15.29
N ASP A 153 3.08 7.77 -14.94
CA ASP A 153 3.42 6.61 -14.14
C ASP A 153 3.84 5.40 -15.01
N VAL A 154 3.94 5.55 -16.33
CA VAL A 154 4.10 4.47 -17.30
C VAL A 154 5.38 4.61 -18.10
N VAL A 155 6.07 3.49 -18.32
CA VAL A 155 7.11 3.34 -19.33
C VAL A 155 6.65 2.33 -20.38
N ILE A 156 7.10 2.52 -21.62
CA ILE A 156 6.85 1.57 -22.71
C ILE A 156 8.07 0.66 -22.84
N LEU A 157 7.91 -0.63 -22.50
CA LEU A 157 8.96 -1.65 -22.62
C LEU A 157 8.60 -2.59 -23.75
N ASP A 158 9.41 -2.64 -24.81
CA ASP A 158 9.13 -3.41 -26.03
C ASP A 158 7.73 -3.17 -26.62
N GLY A 159 7.19 -1.94 -26.49
CA GLY A 159 5.83 -1.61 -26.94
C GLY A 159 4.72 -1.89 -25.92
N LEU A 160 5.04 -2.49 -24.76
CA LEU A 160 4.09 -2.81 -23.70
C LEU A 160 4.06 -1.66 -22.68
N PRO A 161 2.89 -1.09 -22.36
CA PRO A 161 2.79 -0.12 -21.27
C PRO A 161 2.89 -0.85 -19.93
N VAL A 162 3.93 -0.49 -19.17
CA VAL A 162 4.24 -1.04 -17.86
C VAL A 162 4.40 0.11 -16.88
N PHE A 163 3.85 0.00 -15.67
CA PHE A 163 4.12 0.99 -14.64
C PHE A 163 5.62 1.11 -14.38
N THR A 164 6.08 2.33 -14.14
CA THR A 164 7.43 2.55 -13.59
C THR A 164 7.59 1.76 -12.29
N PRO A 165 8.82 1.36 -11.91
CA PRO A 165 9.02 0.60 -10.69
C PRO A 165 8.40 1.25 -9.44
N SER A 166 8.53 2.58 -9.31
CA SER A 166 7.93 3.34 -8.21
C SER A 166 6.39 3.35 -8.24
N ALA A 167 5.77 3.43 -9.42
CA ALA A 167 4.33 3.30 -9.57
C ALA A 167 3.85 1.88 -9.25
N ALA A 168 4.52 0.84 -9.73
CA ALA A 168 4.19 -0.56 -9.44
C ALA A 168 4.31 -0.91 -7.95
N ILE A 169 5.32 -0.37 -7.26
CA ILE A 169 5.48 -0.54 -5.80
C ILE A 169 4.36 0.15 -5.04
N ARG A 170 4.03 1.40 -5.39
CA ARG A 170 2.90 2.13 -4.80
C ARG A 170 1.59 1.39 -5.01
N ASP A 171 1.40 0.83 -6.20
CA ASP A 171 0.24 0.05 -6.58
C ASP A 171 0.11 -1.24 -5.76
N LEU A 172 1.21 -1.98 -5.60
CA LEU A 172 1.25 -3.20 -4.78
C LEU A 172 1.00 -2.88 -3.30
N GLY A 173 1.57 -1.78 -2.80
CA GLY A 173 1.35 -1.30 -1.44
C GLY A 173 -0.07 -0.78 -1.16
N GLN A 174 -0.93 -0.65 -2.17
CA GLN A 174 -2.36 -0.37 -1.97
C GLN A 174 -3.20 -1.64 -1.77
N ASP A 175 -2.63 -2.84 -1.99
CA ASP A 175 -3.30 -4.11 -1.70
C ASP A 175 -3.35 -4.39 -0.19
N ASN A 176 -4.28 -3.69 0.48
CA ASN A 176 -4.51 -3.81 1.92
C ASN A 176 -5.03 -5.19 2.37
N ARG A 177 -5.26 -6.12 1.44
CA ARG A 177 -5.73 -7.47 1.75
C ARG A 177 -4.61 -8.51 1.77
N GLY A 178 -3.39 -8.16 1.35
CA GLY A 178 -2.25 -9.07 1.34
C GLY A 178 -2.49 -10.30 0.47
N HIS A 179 -3.20 -10.14 -0.66
CA HIS A 179 -3.59 -11.26 -1.52
C HIS A 179 -2.67 -11.44 -2.72
N LEU A 180 -1.82 -10.44 -3.01
CA LEU A 180 -0.94 -10.46 -4.17
C LEU A 180 0.44 -11.04 -3.87
N VAL A 181 0.92 -10.93 -2.63
CA VAL A 181 2.21 -11.44 -2.16
C VAL A 181 2.10 -11.83 -0.69
N ASP A 182 2.48 -13.06 -0.36
CA ASP A 182 2.42 -13.57 1.02
C ASP A 182 3.40 -12.84 1.96
N ASP A 183 4.63 -12.61 1.50
CA ASP A 183 5.67 -11.88 2.21
C ASP A 183 6.05 -10.59 1.46
N LEU A 184 5.18 -9.60 1.55
CA LEU A 184 5.37 -8.32 0.86
C LEU A 184 6.61 -7.57 1.34
N ALA A 185 6.93 -7.64 2.63
CA ALA A 185 8.13 -7.00 3.17
C ALA A 185 9.40 -7.65 2.63
N GLY A 186 9.42 -8.99 2.55
CA GLY A 186 10.50 -9.73 1.90
C GLY A 186 10.66 -9.41 0.43
N TYR A 187 9.55 -9.33 -0.28
CA TYR A 187 9.53 -8.96 -1.69
C TYR A 187 10.13 -7.56 -1.91
N PHE A 188 9.70 -6.56 -1.14
CA PHE A 188 10.25 -5.21 -1.23
C PHE A 188 11.73 -5.12 -0.81
N ALA A 189 12.17 -5.91 0.18
CA ALA A 189 13.59 -5.99 0.50
C ALA A 189 14.42 -6.53 -0.68
N GLY A 190 13.94 -7.59 -1.35
CA GLY A 190 14.56 -8.13 -2.55
C GLY A 190 14.64 -7.09 -3.69
N VAL A 191 13.53 -6.41 -3.95
CA VAL A 191 13.45 -5.32 -4.95
C VAL A 191 14.45 -4.21 -4.64
N ALA A 192 14.54 -3.77 -3.38
CA ALA A 192 15.48 -2.73 -2.98
C ALA A 192 16.93 -3.13 -3.25
N VAL A 193 17.31 -4.37 -2.89
CA VAL A 193 18.67 -4.90 -3.09
C VAL A 193 19.02 -4.96 -4.58
N VAL A 194 18.12 -5.46 -5.43
CA VAL A 194 18.36 -5.50 -6.89
C VAL A 194 18.43 -4.09 -7.49
N ALA A 195 17.71 -3.13 -6.89
CA ALA A 195 17.73 -1.74 -7.32
C ALA A 195 19.00 -0.97 -6.93
N ALA A 196 19.94 -1.57 -6.18
CA ALA A 196 21.08 -0.87 -5.61
C ALA A 196 21.89 -0.07 -6.65
N ASP A 197 22.09 -0.60 -7.87
CA ASP A 197 22.92 0.01 -8.93
C ASP A 197 22.13 0.67 -10.05
N ARG A 198 20.81 0.83 -9.88
CA ARG A 198 19.95 1.41 -10.91
C ARG A 198 19.89 2.93 -10.82
N ALA A 199 19.71 3.57 -11.97
CA ALA A 199 19.51 5.02 -12.06
C ALA A 199 18.21 5.50 -11.37
N ASP A 200 17.18 4.66 -11.31
CA ASP A 200 15.88 4.95 -10.70
C ASP A 200 15.78 4.52 -9.22
N ARG A 201 16.91 4.16 -8.60
CA ARG A 201 17.00 3.69 -7.20
C ARG A 201 16.30 4.61 -6.22
N GLU A 202 16.52 5.92 -6.31
CA GLU A 202 15.93 6.89 -5.37
C GLU A 202 14.40 6.87 -5.40
N SER A 203 13.82 6.81 -6.60
CA SER A 203 12.36 6.68 -6.80
C SER A 203 11.81 5.37 -6.26
N ILE A 204 12.54 4.27 -6.41
CA ILE A 204 12.19 2.95 -5.86
C ILE A 204 12.21 2.99 -4.32
N VAL A 205 13.30 3.48 -3.73
CA VAL A 205 13.46 3.61 -2.27
C VAL A 205 12.35 4.49 -1.69
N ALA A 206 12.08 5.63 -2.32
CA ALA A 206 11.01 6.54 -1.89
C ALA A 206 9.64 5.86 -1.93
N ALA A 207 9.34 5.07 -2.96
CA ALA A 207 8.09 4.32 -3.09
C ALA A 207 7.95 3.24 -2.00
N ILE A 208 8.99 2.41 -1.79
CA ILE A 208 8.99 1.37 -0.74
C ILE A 208 8.78 2.00 0.64
N ALA A 209 9.50 3.08 0.92
CA ALA A 209 9.41 3.77 2.19
C ALA A 209 8.02 4.39 2.42
N ALA A 210 7.38 4.92 1.37
CA ALA A 210 6.03 5.46 1.45
C ALA A 210 4.98 4.37 1.70
N CYS A 211 5.15 3.17 1.10
CA CYS A 211 4.29 2.02 1.37
C CYS A 211 4.46 1.52 2.82
N GLY A 212 5.70 1.32 3.27
CA GLY A 212 6.00 0.87 4.62
C GLY A 212 5.50 1.80 5.73
N ALA A 213 5.45 3.12 5.48
CA ALA A 213 4.94 4.10 6.44
C ALA A 213 3.40 4.15 6.53
N ARG A 214 2.69 3.72 5.48
CA ARG A 214 1.21 3.80 5.39
C ARG A 214 0.51 2.48 5.72
N LEU A 215 1.22 1.36 5.63
CA LEU A 215 0.65 0.03 5.80
C LEU A 215 0.54 -0.37 7.28
N ARG A 216 -0.51 -1.14 7.60
CA ARG A 216 -0.61 -1.79 8.92
C ARG A 216 0.50 -2.84 9.03
N PRO A 217 1.08 -3.08 10.22
CA PRO A 217 2.13 -4.09 10.43
C PRO A 217 1.76 -5.50 9.93
N VAL A 218 0.46 -5.79 9.81
CA VAL A 218 -0.09 -7.06 9.33
C VAL A 218 0.14 -7.30 7.83
N VAL A 219 0.28 -6.25 7.01
CA VAL A 219 0.40 -6.38 5.54
C VAL A 219 1.84 -6.18 5.08
N CYS A 220 2.57 -5.22 5.68
CA CYS A 220 3.97 -4.99 5.40
C CYS A 220 4.61 -4.26 6.58
N ASP A 221 5.54 -4.91 7.28
CA ASP A 221 6.32 -4.26 8.34
C ASP A 221 7.63 -3.72 7.77
N VAL A 222 7.78 -2.41 7.78
CA VAL A 222 8.98 -1.73 7.28
C VAL A 222 10.23 -2.10 8.07
N ARG A 223 10.10 -2.52 9.33
CA ARG A 223 11.22 -3.08 10.10
C ARG A 223 11.77 -4.34 9.45
N THR A 224 10.88 -5.22 8.99
CA THR A 224 11.27 -6.44 8.27
C THR A 224 11.99 -6.10 6.96
N ILE A 225 11.59 -5.04 6.26
CA ILE A 225 12.31 -4.59 5.06
C ILE A 225 13.72 -4.14 5.43
N LEU A 226 13.84 -3.21 6.38
CA LEU A 226 15.14 -2.68 6.81
C LEU A 226 16.06 -3.78 7.32
N ASP A 227 15.56 -4.62 8.21
CA ASP A 227 16.28 -5.76 8.77
C ASP A 227 16.89 -6.64 7.67
N ARG A 228 16.10 -7.04 6.67
CA ARG A 228 16.60 -7.89 5.57
C ARG A 228 17.64 -7.18 4.70
N VAL A 229 17.43 -5.91 4.38
CA VAL A 229 18.38 -5.14 3.56
C VAL A 229 19.69 -4.90 4.31
N PHE A 230 19.65 -4.56 5.60
CA PHE A 230 20.85 -4.37 6.41
C PHE A 230 21.60 -5.66 6.70
N ARG A 231 20.93 -6.81 6.87
CA ARG A 231 21.61 -8.12 6.89
C ARG A 231 22.36 -8.39 5.59
N LYS A 232 21.75 -8.07 4.45
CA LYS A 232 22.41 -8.19 3.13
C LYS A 232 23.61 -7.25 2.99
N ALA A 233 23.57 -6.09 3.66
CA ALA A 233 24.68 -5.15 3.77
C ALA A 233 25.77 -5.59 4.77
N GLY A 234 25.65 -6.76 5.41
CA GLY A 234 26.65 -7.31 6.31
C GLY A 234 26.55 -6.86 7.77
N VAL A 235 25.44 -6.23 8.18
CA VAL A 235 25.24 -5.81 9.58
C VAL A 235 24.86 -7.00 10.46
N ALA A 236 25.50 -7.09 11.63
CA ALA A 236 25.30 -8.17 12.60
C ALA A 236 23.88 -8.21 13.20
N GLU A 237 23.39 -9.42 13.46
CA GLU A 237 22.04 -9.68 13.96
C GLU A 237 21.75 -8.99 15.30
N ASP A 238 22.69 -9.05 16.25
CA ASP A 238 22.55 -8.45 17.59
C ASP A 238 22.30 -6.93 17.51
N LEU A 239 22.96 -6.24 16.57
CA LEU A 239 22.76 -4.81 16.38
C LEU A 239 21.38 -4.53 15.80
N LEU A 240 20.94 -5.30 14.79
CA LEU A 240 19.63 -5.12 14.19
C LEU A 240 18.50 -5.39 15.19
N ALA A 241 18.69 -6.40 16.05
CA ALA A 241 17.81 -6.66 17.18
C ALA A 241 17.74 -5.44 18.12
N ALA A 242 18.89 -4.85 18.49
CA ALA A 242 18.95 -3.68 19.36
C ALA A 242 18.37 -2.39 18.73
N THR A 243 18.54 -2.18 17.42
CA THR A 243 18.14 -0.93 16.74
C THR A 243 16.76 -0.98 16.09
N ILE A 244 16.55 -1.93 15.16
CA ILE A 244 15.34 -1.99 14.33
C ILE A 244 14.18 -2.64 15.12
N TRP A 245 14.50 -3.66 15.92
CA TRP A 245 13.51 -4.40 16.70
C TRP A 245 13.41 -3.95 18.16
N GLY A 246 14.43 -3.24 18.66
CA GLY A 246 14.46 -2.64 19.99
C GLY A 246 13.63 -1.37 20.15
N GLY A 247 13.69 -0.77 21.35
CA GLY A 247 12.85 0.37 21.75
C GLY A 247 13.01 1.66 20.93
N LEU A 248 14.06 1.76 20.09
CA LEU A 248 14.35 2.94 19.27
C LEU A 248 13.36 3.13 18.11
N TRP A 249 12.80 2.05 17.56
CA TRP A 249 11.77 2.10 16.52
C TRP A 249 10.37 2.40 17.07
N GLN A 250 10.15 2.19 18.38
CA GLN A 250 8.81 2.21 18.95
C GLN A 250 8.28 3.66 19.14
N ARG A 251 7.36 4.05 18.23
CA ARG A 251 6.23 5.00 18.42
C ARG A 251 6.43 6.52 18.23
N ARG A 252 7.45 7.02 17.50
CA ARG A 252 7.82 8.46 17.54
C ARG A 252 7.82 9.28 16.24
N PHE A 253 7.26 8.78 15.14
CA PHE A 253 7.32 9.50 13.86
C PHE A 253 5.93 9.75 13.27
N THR A 254 5.70 10.95 12.74
CA THR A 254 4.62 11.17 11.76
C THR A 254 4.88 10.29 10.54
N ALA A 255 3.84 9.99 9.74
CA ALA A 255 4.01 9.16 8.54
C ALA A 255 5.13 9.71 7.62
N ASP A 256 5.20 11.03 7.45
CA ASP A 256 6.25 11.68 6.64
C ASP A 256 7.65 11.54 7.25
N ARG A 257 7.76 11.62 8.57
CA ARG A 257 9.04 11.45 9.25
C ARG A 257 9.49 9.99 9.23
N ALA A 258 8.57 9.05 9.36
CA ALA A 258 8.85 7.62 9.20
C ALA A 258 9.31 7.33 7.78
N HIS A 259 8.62 7.89 6.78
CA HIS A 259 9.00 7.79 5.36
C HIS A 259 10.44 8.26 5.12
N HIS A 260 10.79 9.45 5.61
CA HIS A 260 12.13 9.99 5.45
C HIS A 260 13.22 9.14 6.14
N VAL A 261 12.96 8.70 7.39
CA VAL A 261 13.90 7.84 8.13
C VAL A 261 14.12 6.51 7.40
N VAL A 262 13.04 5.86 6.93
CA VAL A 262 13.11 4.60 6.17
C VAL A 262 13.89 4.80 4.87
N ALA A 263 13.56 5.83 4.09
CA ALA A 263 14.22 6.10 2.82
C ALA A 263 15.73 6.35 3.01
N THR A 264 16.10 7.10 4.06
CA THR A 264 17.50 7.36 4.42
C THR A 264 18.21 6.08 4.84
N ALA A 265 17.60 5.28 5.71
CA ALA A 265 18.16 4.02 6.18
C ALA A 265 18.37 3.02 5.02
N LEU A 266 17.38 2.89 4.14
CA LEU A 266 17.50 2.05 2.93
C LEU A 266 18.63 2.54 2.03
N SER A 267 18.72 3.85 1.77
CA SER A 267 19.77 4.40 0.90
C SER A 267 21.17 4.08 1.44
N VAL A 268 21.39 4.22 2.75
CA VAL A 268 22.65 3.85 3.40
C VAL A 268 22.99 2.36 3.20
N ALA A 269 22.02 1.48 3.44
CA ALA A 269 22.24 0.05 3.28
C ALA A 269 22.52 -0.34 1.80
N LEU A 270 21.83 0.29 0.85
CA LEU A 270 22.03 0.05 -0.58
C LEU A 270 23.37 0.61 -1.09
N ASP A 271 23.83 1.74 -0.55
CA ASP A 271 25.19 2.24 -0.84
C ASP A 271 26.27 1.30 -0.31
N ALA A 272 26.06 0.70 0.86
CA ALA A 272 26.97 -0.31 1.40
C ALA A 272 26.98 -1.58 0.54
N ILE A 273 25.80 -2.09 0.13
CA ILE A 273 25.68 -3.27 -0.74
C ILE A 273 26.37 -3.06 -2.10
N ALA A 274 26.27 -1.87 -2.67
CA ALA A 274 26.92 -1.52 -3.93
C ALA A 274 28.40 -1.12 -3.79
N GLY A 275 28.96 -1.09 -2.57
CA GLY A 275 30.33 -0.66 -2.33
C GLY A 275 30.59 0.83 -2.61
N ARG A 276 29.56 1.68 -2.60
CA ARG A 276 29.68 3.13 -2.86
C ARG A 276 30.05 3.96 -1.64
N THR A 277 30.03 3.36 -0.45
CA THR A 277 30.38 4.04 0.79
C THR A 277 31.43 3.25 1.56
N ALA A 278 32.43 3.96 2.08
CA ALA A 278 33.38 3.42 3.05
C ALA A 278 32.85 3.51 4.49
N ALA A 279 31.72 4.19 4.69
CA ALA A 279 31.10 4.31 6.00
C ALA A 279 30.44 2.99 6.40
N ASP A 280 30.74 2.54 7.61
CA ASP A 280 30.11 1.35 8.20
C ASP A 280 28.57 1.53 8.28
N PRO A 281 27.78 0.67 7.61
CA PRO A 281 26.32 0.76 7.63
C PRO A 281 25.75 0.58 9.04
N ALA A 282 26.42 -0.16 9.92
CA ALA A 282 26.02 -0.32 11.32
C ALA A 282 26.13 1.02 12.08
N ALA A 283 27.30 1.67 12.03
CA ALA A 283 27.49 2.97 12.65
C ALA A 283 26.55 4.05 12.09
N ALA A 284 26.29 4.03 10.78
CA ALA A 284 25.35 4.95 10.14
C ALA A 284 23.90 4.73 10.62
N LEU A 285 23.47 3.47 10.76
CA LEU A 285 22.16 3.12 11.30
C LEU A 285 21.97 3.58 12.75
N THR A 286 22.98 3.34 13.60
CA THR A 286 22.97 3.79 15.00
C THR A 286 22.87 5.31 15.08
N ARG A 287 23.72 6.07 14.36
CA ARG A 287 23.66 7.53 14.34
C ARG A 287 22.33 8.06 13.81
N LEU A 288 21.77 7.41 12.80
CA LEU A 288 20.47 7.77 12.24
C LEU A 288 19.38 7.64 13.31
N PHE A 289 19.37 6.54 14.07
CA PHE A 289 18.41 6.35 15.15
C PHE A 289 18.70 7.21 16.38
N GLU A 290 19.94 7.49 16.75
CA GLU A 290 20.27 8.41 17.85
C GLU A 290 19.84 9.85 17.53
N ARG A 291 20.15 10.34 16.32
CA ARG A 291 19.73 11.67 15.85
C ARG A 291 18.21 11.80 15.79
N ASN A 292 17.51 10.73 15.43
CA ASN A 292 16.06 10.71 15.35
C ASN A 292 15.36 10.28 16.65
N GLY A 293 16.10 9.70 17.58
CA GLY A 293 15.62 9.00 18.77
C GLY A 293 16.03 9.63 20.10
N ALA A 294 16.51 10.88 20.10
CA ALA A 294 16.61 11.67 21.32
C ALA A 294 15.21 11.83 21.94
N ALA A 295 14.84 10.88 22.80
CA ALA A 295 13.65 10.88 23.63
C ALA A 295 13.73 12.08 24.57
N ARG A 296 13.11 13.20 24.18
CA ARG A 296 12.97 14.37 25.05
C ARG A 296 11.69 14.22 25.88
N LYS A 297 11.71 14.65 27.14
CA LYS A 297 10.47 14.81 27.93
C LYS A 297 9.60 15.89 27.28
N CYS A 298 8.29 15.82 27.52
CA CYS A 298 7.39 16.90 27.12
C CYS A 298 7.89 18.23 27.71
N VAL A 299 7.91 19.28 26.89
CA VAL A 299 8.30 20.64 27.29
C VAL A 299 7.26 21.30 28.22
N VAL A 300 6.17 20.62 28.56
CA VAL A 300 5.15 21.14 29.47
C VAL A 300 5.59 20.78 30.89
N PRO A 301 5.72 21.76 31.81
CA PRO A 301 6.07 21.50 33.21
C PRO A 301 5.15 20.44 33.84
N ASP A 302 5.69 19.61 34.72
CA ASP A 302 4.98 18.54 35.43
C ASP A 302 4.36 17.44 34.52
N CYS A 303 4.76 17.41 33.24
CA CYS A 303 4.40 16.35 32.31
C CYS A 303 5.54 15.34 32.19
N ASP A 304 5.40 14.20 32.85
CA ASP A 304 6.36 13.09 32.76
C ASP A 304 6.24 12.26 31.48
N TRP A 305 5.30 12.62 30.61
CA TRP A 305 5.13 11.98 29.32
C TRP A 305 6.18 12.42 28.32
N TRP A 306 6.56 11.47 27.47
CA TRP A 306 7.57 11.69 26.45
C TRP A 306 7.07 12.56 25.30
N ALA A 307 7.96 13.41 24.75
CA ALA A 307 7.66 14.19 23.55
C ALA A 307 7.56 13.29 22.31
N VAL A 308 6.52 13.54 21.52
CA VAL A 308 6.16 12.83 20.28
C VAL A 308 6.17 13.81 19.08
N GLU A 309 5.95 15.11 19.32
CA GLU A 309 5.88 16.12 18.27
C GLU A 309 6.32 17.50 18.79
N GLN A 310 7.26 18.16 18.11
CA GLN A 310 7.74 19.53 18.45
C GLN A 310 8.06 19.71 19.95
N ASN A 311 8.75 18.74 20.56
CA ASN A 311 9.08 18.66 22.00
C ASN A 311 7.86 18.53 22.96
N ARG A 312 6.67 18.16 22.49
CA ARG A 312 5.45 17.94 23.32
C ARG A 312 4.94 16.50 23.20
N CYS A 313 4.31 15.98 24.26
CA CYS A 313 3.65 14.67 24.22
C CYS A 313 2.41 14.68 23.30
N SER A 314 1.88 13.50 22.95
CA SER A 314 0.72 13.36 22.06
C SER A 314 -0.49 14.19 22.53
N ALA A 315 -0.79 14.18 23.82
CA ALA A 315 -1.87 14.96 24.43
C ALA A 315 -1.66 16.48 24.24
N HIS A 316 -0.47 16.99 24.60
CA HIS A 316 -0.16 18.42 24.48
C HIS A 316 0.04 18.89 23.02
N ALA A 317 0.44 18.01 22.10
CA ALA A 317 0.52 18.31 20.67
C ALA A 317 -0.88 18.36 20.02
N MET A 318 -1.79 17.47 20.41
CA MET A 318 -3.19 17.54 20.01
C MET A 318 -3.88 18.79 20.56
N GLN A 319 -3.64 19.13 21.82
CA GLN A 319 -4.17 20.33 22.44
C GLN A 319 -3.70 21.61 21.72
N ARG A 320 -2.39 21.73 21.43
CA ARG A 320 -1.87 22.85 20.65
C ARG A 320 -2.46 22.94 19.25
N ARG A 321 -2.72 21.81 18.57
CA ARG A 321 -3.38 21.81 17.25
C ARG A 321 -4.82 22.31 17.34
N ARG A 322 -5.54 21.91 18.38
CA ARG A 322 -6.88 22.44 18.68
C ARG A 322 -6.83 23.95 18.92
N GLU A 323 -5.83 24.43 19.66
CA GLU A 323 -5.61 25.86 19.92
C GLU A 323 -5.15 26.65 18.67
N ARG A 324 -4.36 26.04 17.78
CA ARG A 324 -3.91 26.68 16.52
C ARG A 324 -5.01 26.79 15.48
N VAL A 325 -5.89 25.80 15.38
CA VAL A 325 -7.07 25.86 14.50
C VAL A 325 -8.04 26.97 14.94
N LEU A 326 -7.92 27.45 16.17
CA LEU A 326 -8.66 28.60 16.71
C LEU A 326 -7.95 29.95 16.47
N SER A 327 -6.75 29.97 15.87
CA SER A 327 -5.96 31.19 15.65
C SER A 327 -5.52 31.31 14.19
N ASP A 328 -6.32 32.00 13.36
CA ASP A 328 -5.94 32.42 12.00
C ASP A 328 -5.12 33.73 12.08
N PRO A 329 -3.91 33.85 11.49
CA PRO A 329 -3.13 35.09 11.49
C PRO A 329 -3.53 36.10 10.39
N SER A 330 -4.61 35.88 9.64
CA SER A 330 -4.91 36.66 8.43
C SER A 330 -6.09 37.63 8.59
N CYS A 331 -5.96 38.64 9.47
CA CYS A 331 -6.45 40.02 9.26
C CYS A 331 -6.40 40.85 10.55
N PRO A 332 -5.83 42.07 10.54
CA PRO A 332 -5.88 43.00 11.66
C PRO A 332 -7.21 43.76 11.64
N GLY A 333 -7.99 43.61 12.71
CA GLY A 333 -9.12 44.50 13.01
C GLY A 333 -10.51 43.90 12.78
N ALA A 334 -10.95 43.01 13.67
CA ALA A 334 -12.38 42.85 13.97
C ALA A 334 -12.53 42.31 15.39
N SER A 335 -12.73 43.22 16.34
CA SER A 335 -13.24 42.84 17.65
C SER A 335 -14.75 42.67 17.54
N THR A 336 -15.26 41.45 17.52
CA THR A 336 -16.52 41.12 18.19
C THR A 336 -16.65 39.62 18.45
N THR A 337 -16.48 39.26 19.71
CA THR A 337 -16.90 38.06 20.43
C THR A 337 -18.00 37.25 19.72
N ALA A 338 -17.62 36.17 19.03
CA ALA A 338 -18.55 35.07 18.75
C ALA A 338 -18.56 34.16 19.98
N THR A 339 -19.33 34.56 21.00
CA THR A 339 -19.60 33.71 22.16
C THR A 339 -20.15 32.37 21.65
N PRO A 340 -19.59 31.22 22.06
CA PRO A 340 -20.13 29.93 21.64
C PRO A 340 -21.63 29.88 21.94
N ARG A 341 -22.44 29.46 20.96
CA ARG A 341 -23.90 29.45 21.12
C ARG A 341 -24.25 28.42 22.19
N ARG A 342 -24.83 28.87 23.32
CA ARG A 342 -25.31 27.94 24.36
C ARG A 342 -26.36 27.00 23.79
N SER A 343 -26.25 25.72 24.15
CA SER A 343 -27.19 24.66 23.80
C SER A 343 -27.56 23.93 25.09
N GLY A 344 -28.64 24.39 25.72
CA GLY A 344 -29.04 23.97 27.07
C GLY A 344 -27.92 24.19 28.09
N HIS A 345 -27.53 23.13 28.79
CA HIS A 345 -26.45 23.13 29.79
C HIS A 345 -25.03 23.04 29.19
N GLY A 346 -24.91 22.89 27.87
CA GLY A 346 -23.63 22.83 27.16
C GLY A 346 -23.48 23.87 26.05
N TRP A 347 -22.56 23.60 25.11
CA TRP A 347 -22.29 24.47 23.97
C TRP A 347 -22.67 23.77 22.66
N TRP A 348 -23.26 24.50 21.73
CA TRP A 348 -23.65 23.97 20.42
C TRP A 348 -22.43 23.40 19.68
N GLY A 349 -22.54 22.16 19.20
CA GLY A 349 -21.47 21.47 18.47
C GLY A 349 -20.36 20.88 19.34
N HIS A 350 -20.45 21.00 20.66
CA HIS A 350 -19.40 20.55 21.57
C HIS A 350 -19.97 19.69 22.69
N LEU A 351 -19.48 18.46 22.84
CA LEU A 351 -19.81 17.61 23.97
C LEU A 351 -18.84 17.91 25.11
N ASP A 352 -19.35 18.40 26.25
CA ASP A 352 -18.55 18.70 27.44
C ASP A 352 -18.10 17.41 28.13
N ASP A 353 -16.87 16.98 27.82
CA ASP A 353 -16.20 15.77 28.33
C ASP A 353 -15.01 16.19 29.21
N ASP A 354 -15.09 15.89 30.50
CA ASP A 354 -14.00 16.14 31.45
C ASP A 354 -12.95 15.01 31.48
N GLY A 355 -13.14 13.97 30.66
CA GLY A 355 -12.30 12.78 30.61
C GLY A 355 -12.95 11.58 31.27
N GLU A 356 -13.65 11.75 32.40
CA GLU A 356 -14.30 10.67 33.17
C GLU A 356 -15.82 10.64 32.91
N THR A 357 -16.45 11.81 32.76
CA THR A 357 -17.88 12.00 32.54
C THR A 357 -18.17 13.06 31.46
N ILE A 358 -19.33 12.92 30.83
CA ILE A 358 -19.89 13.88 29.88
C ILE A 358 -21.16 14.50 30.44
N ALA A 359 -21.35 15.81 30.25
CA ALA A 359 -22.58 16.48 30.67
C ALA A 359 -23.70 16.31 29.64
N CYS A 360 -24.91 15.99 30.12
CA CYS A 360 -26.11 16.07 29.30
C CYS A 360 -26.49 17.53 29.06
N HIS A 361 -26.77 17.90 27.81
CA HIS A 361 -27.13 19.26 27.44
C HIS A 361 -28.59 19.60 27.79
N GLU A 362 -29.46 18.61 27.99
CA GLU A 362 -30.87 18.82 28.33
C GLU A 362 -31.09 18.96 29.85
N CYS A 363 -30.31 18.27 30.70
CA CYS A 363 -30.47 18.34 32.17
C CYS A 363 -29.22 18.78 32.96
N GLY A 364 -28.04 18.83 32.34
CA GLY A 364 -26.80 19.25 33.00
C GLY A 364 -26.15 18.19 33.91
N GLU A 365 -26.81 17.07 34.15
CA GLU A 365 -26.23 15.96 34.91
C GLU A 365 -25.08 15.29 34.13
N ARG A 366 -24.10 14.78 34.86
CA ARG A 366 -22.88 14.19 34.29
C ARG A 366 -22.95 12.67 34.31
N PHE A 367 -22.61 12.06 33.19
CA PHE A 367 -22.69 10.62 32.98
C PHE A 367 -21.42 10.07 32.35
N ARG A 368 -21.05 8.82 32.66
CA ARG A 368 -19.96 8.13 31.93
C ARG A 368 -20.35 7.78 30.49
N ALA A 369 -21.65 7.64 30.23
CA ALA A 369 -22.22 7.45 28.91
C ALA A 369 -23.67 7.93 28.89
N LEU A 370 -24.07 8.71 27.88
CA LEU A 370 -25.48 9.02 27.65
C LEU A 370 -26.10 7.82 26.95
N THR A 371 -26.70 6.94 27.73
CA THR A 371 -27.38 5.73 27.24
C THR A 371 -28.74 6.06 26.65
N ARG A 372 -29.28 5.14 25.85
CA ARG A 372 -30.65 5.25 25.32
C ARG A 372 -31.68 5.54 26.41
N THR A 373 -31.59 4.85 27.54
CA THR A 373 -32.53 4.97 28.66
C THR A 373 -32.55 6.37 29.28
N HIS A 374 -31.40 7.06 29.32
CA HIS A 374 -31.35 8.43 29.80
C HIS A 374 -31.84 9.42 28.73
N LEU A 375 -31.53 9.20 27.45
CA LEU A 375 -32.03 10.07 26.39
C LEU A 375 -33.56 9.96 26.22
N GLU A 376 -34.15 8.81 26.56
CA GLU A 376 -35.60 8.59 26.58
C GLU A 376 -36.32 9.38 27.68
N THR A 377 -35.66 9.75 28.79
CA THR A 377 -36.27 10.68 29.76
C THR A 377 -36.43 12.10 29.22
N HIS A 378 -35.80 12.38 28.07
CA HIS A 378 -35.93 13.62 27.32
C HIS A 378 -36.67 13.42 25.98
N ASP A 379 -37.29 12.26 25.75
CA ASP A 379 -37.96 11.89 24.50
C ASP A 379 -37.06 12.03 23.25
N LEU A 380 -35.76 11.78 23.39
CA LEU A 380 -34.78 11.90 22.30
C LEU A 380 -34.07 10.58 22.02
N THR A 381 -33.81 10.30 20.73
CA THR A 381 -32.82 9.29 20.35
C THR A 381 -31.40 9.89 20.31
N ALA A 382 -30.36 9.05 20.38
CA ALA A 382 -28.97 9.52 20.29
C ALA A 382 -28.64 10.31 19.01
N ARG A 383 -29.31 10.01 17.90
CA ARG A 383 -29.15 10.72 16.62
C ARG A 383 -29.81 12.09 16.67
N GLU A 384 -31.03 12.16 17.21
CA GLU A 384 -31.81 13.39 17.36
C GLU A 384 -31.19 14.31 18.39
N TYR A 385 -30.71 13.78 19.52
CA TYR A 385 -29.94 14.52 20.51
C TYR A 385 -28.72 15.20 19.88
N LYS A 386 -27.91 14.46 19.12
CA LYS A 386 -26.74 15.02 18.42
C LYS A 386 -27.14 16.09 17.41
N GLN A 387 -28.18 15.84 16.62
CA GLN A 387 -28.65 16.81 15.63
C GLN A 387 -29.18 18.09 16.30
N ARG A 388 -29.91 17.94 17.40
CA ARG A 388 -30.50 19.02 18.19
C ARG A 388 -29.47 19.88 18.92
N HIS A 389 -28.32 19.31 19.28
CA HIS A 389 -27.21 20.05 19.90
C HIS A 389 -26.06 20.36 18.95
N GLY A 390 -26.20 20.05 17.66
CA GLY A 390 -25.18 20.30 16.63
C GLY A 390 -23.94 19.41 16.73
N ILE A 391 -23.97 18.35 17.53
CA ILE A 391 -22.85 17.43 17.74
C ILE A 391 -22.68 16.55 16.49
N GLU A 392 -21.44 16.39 16.01
CA GLU A 392 -21.17 15.54 14.85
C GLU A 392 -21.63 14.09 15.09
N GLN A 393 -22.29 13.52 14.08
CA GLN A 393 -22.91 12.19 14.21
C GLN A 393 -21.90 11.07 14.53
N ARG A 394 -20.63 11.24 14.13
CA ARG A 394 -19.52 10.30 14.36
C ARG A 394 -18.99 10.30 15.80
N ILE A 395 -19.26 11.35 16.59
CA ILE A 395 -18.80 11.46 17.97
C ILE A 395 -19.64 10.51 18.85
N GLY A 396 -18.99 9.65 19.65
CA GLY A 396 -19.70 8.79 20.60
C GLY A 396 -20.21 9.59 21.81
N LEU A 397 -21.42 9.32 22.29
CA LEU A 397 -21.96 9.93 23.53
C LEU A 397 -21.48 9.14 24.76
N VAL A 398 -20.17 8.99 24.88
CA VAL A 398 -19.49 8.32 25.99
C VAL A 398 -18.28 9.13 26.39
N SER A 399 -17.91 9.11 27.68
CA SER A 399 -16.70 9.80 28.13
C SER A 399 -15.45 9.22 27.50
N THR A 400 -14.39 10.02 27.48
CA THR A 400 -13.10 9.59 26.93
C THR A 400 -12.56 8.35 27.65
N GLU A 401 -12.67 8.27 28.98
CA GLU A 401 -12.30 7.08 29.75
C GLU A 401 -13.11 5.85 29.32
N VAL A 402 -14.43 5.95 29.16
CA VAL A 402 -15.25 4.79 28.71
C VAL A 402 -14.93 4.39 27.27
N ARG A 403 -14.61 5.35 26.41
CA ARG A 403 -14.19 5.10 25.03
C ARG A 403 -12.84 4.39 25.00
N GLU A 404 -11.89 4.86 25.79
CA GLU A 404 -10.56 4.27 25.94
C GLU A 404 -10.62 2.89 26.61
N LEU A 405 -11.46 2.72 27.63
CA LEU A 405 -11.73 1.45 28.29
C LEU A 405 -12.40 0.46 27.33
N ARG A 406 -13.37 0.87 26.50
CA ARG A 406 -13.96 0.00 25.47
C ARG A 406 -12.95 -0.39 24.40
N GLN A 407 -12.12 0.55 23.96
CA GLN A 407 -11.03 0.27 23.05
C GLN A 407 -10.00 -0.67 23.70
N HIS A 408 -9.74 -0.50 24.99
CA HIS A 408 -8.88 -1.37 25.79
C HIS A 408 -9.51 -2.75 25.99
N LEU A 409 -10.82 -2.88 26.22
CA LEU A 409 -11.57 -4.13 26.36
C LEU A 409 -11.66 -4.90 25.05
N VAL A 410 -11.82 -4.21 23.92
CA VAL A 410 -11.70 -4.80 22.58
C VAL A 410 -10.26 -5.29 22.34
N ALA A 411 -9.26 -4.55 22.82
CA ALA A 411 -7.86 -4.94 22.78
C ALA A 411 -7.47 -6.00 23.84
N THR A 412 -8.25 -6.17 24.93
CA THR A 412 -7.98 -7.07 26.06
C THR A 412 -8.87 -8.30 26.12
N ASN A 413 -9.83 -8.45 25.20
CA ASN A 413 -10.56 -9.69 24.95
C ASN A 413 -9.55 -10.85 24.74
N PRO A 414 -9.62 -11.96 25.49
CA PRO A 414 -8.59 -13.02 25.51
C PRO A 414 -8.39 -13.72 24.15
N ARG A 415 -9.33 -13.61 23.19
CA ARG A 415 -9.09 -14.07 21.81
C ARG A 415 -8.11 -13.20 21.00
N PHE A 416 -7.88 -11.95 21.41
CA PHE A 416 -6.99 -11.00 20.73
C PHE A 416 -5.83 -10.50 21.61
N SER A 417 -5.84 -10.79 22.91
CA SER A 417 -4.98 -10.09 23.89
C SER A 417 -3.87 -10.88 24.57
N GLU A 418 -3.79 -12.20 24.40
CA GLU A 418 -2.69 -12.98 25.01
C GLU A 418 -1.32 -12.67 24.38
N ARG A 419 -1.29 -12.09 23.18
CA ARG A 419 -0.05 -11.74 22.47
C ARG A 419 0.57 -10.39 22.85
N PHE A 420 -0.16 -9.56 23.61
CA PHE A 420 0.20 -8.14 23.80
C PHE A 420 0.43 -7.73 25.26
N ARG A 421 0.35 -8.66 26.22
CA ARG A 421 0.43 -8.34 27.66
C ARG A 421 1.64 -8.88 28.43
N ARG A 422 2.53 -9.67 27.84
CA ARG A 422 3.78 -10.09 28.51
C ARG A 422 4.96 -9.25 28.04
N ASN A 423 5.78 -8.82 28.99
CA ASN A 423 7.14 -8.36 28.73
C ASN A 423 7.96 -9.58 28.22
N PRO A 424 8.58 -9.52 27.02
CA PRO A 424 9.38 -10.65 26.52
C PRO A 424 10.68 -10.88 27.29
N ASP A 425 11.11 -9.92 28.12
CA ASP A 425 12.42 -9.96 28.82
C ASP A 425 12.32 -10.40 30.30
N GLU A 426 11.17 -10.87 30.76
CA GLU A 426 11.01 -11.35 32.14
C GLU A 426 11.26 -12.88 32.19
N PRO A 427 12.31 -13.37 32.90
CA PRO A 427 12.57 -14.80 32.99
C PRO A 427 11.41 -15.51 33.70
N ARG A 428 11.07 -16.73 33.24
CA ARG A 428 10.07 -17.54 33.96
C ARG A 428 10.61 -17.85 35.35
N LEU A 429 9.76 -17.78 36.37
CA LEU A 429 10.13 -18.17 37.74
C LEU A 429 10.68 -19.62 37.84
N ALA A 430 10.39 -20.46 36.84
CA ALA A 430 10.88 -21.83 36.70
C ALA A 430 12.28 -21.95 36.04
N ASP A 431 12.81 -20.88 35.44
CA ASP A 431 14.08 -20.87 34.70
C ASP A 431 15.22 -20.21 35.49
N LEU A 432 14.99 -19.81 36.74
CA LEU A 432 16.03 -19.30 37.64
C LEU A 432 16.73 -20.49 38.34
N PRO A 433 18.08 -20.57 38.34
CA PRO A 433 18.78 -21.57 39.14
C PRO A 433 18.41 -21.39 40.62
N PRO A 434 18.28 -22.48 41.41
CA PRO A 434 18.02 -22.36 42.84
C PRO A 434 19.14 -21.51 43.45
N ALA A 435 18.76 -20.56 44.30
CA ALA A 435 19.70 -19.69 44.98
C ALA A 435 20.76 -20.55 45.67
N PHE A 436 22.03 -20.34 45.30
CA PHE A 436 23.15 -20.96 46.00
C PHE A 436 23.07 -20.56 47.47
N GLU A 437 22.64 -21.51 48.31
CA GLU A 437 22.83 -21.43 49.75
C GLU A 437 24.33 -21.44 50.00
N ASN A 438 24.84 -20.28 50.44
CA ASN A 438 26.17 -20.19 51.01
C ASN A 438 26.22 -21.12 52.21
N ARG A 439 27.05 -22.16 52.10
CA ARG A 439 27.55 -22.92 53.26
C ARG A 439 28.24 -21.94 54.21
N SER A 440 27.76 -21.87 55.44
CA SER A 440 28.56 -21.46 56.59
C SER A 440 27.96 -22.14 57.83
N HIS A 441 28.74 -23.12 58.31
CA HIS A 441 28.64 -23.90 59.55
C HIS A 441 27.54 -24.95 59.69
#